data_AF-A0A9E4AY01-F1
#
_entry.id   AF-A0A9E4AY01-F1
#
_cell.length_a   1.000
_cell.length_b   1.000
_cell.length_c   1.000
_cell.angle_alpha   90.00
_cell.angle_beta   90.00
_cell.angle_gamma   90.00
#
_symmetry.space_group_name_H-M   'P 1'
#
loop_
_entity.id
_entity.type
_entity.pdbx_description
1 polymer ?
#
loop_
_entity_poly.entity_id
_entity_poly.type
_entity_poly.pdbx_seq_one_letter_code
_entity_poly.pdbx_strand_id
1 'polypeptide(L)'
;MRRSSKLTVHASYILLTTLIVYSSFVGCEKSVWKNSLDSPDQLGLAVVDALNRKDIEQLDRLRVQREEYLDWIWPAFPASRPPNNFPGDFAWSNLNKKCNTGMKKWIAHFGGVNLKFVDIRFDRPEETYEGFQLLRGTVLTLQNVAGEKRELKILGSVVVKNGRYKLMSYED
;
A
#
# COMPACT_ATOMS: atom_id res chain seq x y z
N MET A 1 -63.55 58.81 -16.71
CA MET A 1 -63.13 58.09 -17.93
C MET A 1 -61.78 57.44 -17.62
N ARG A 2 -61.63 56.12 -17.41
CA ARG A 2 -61.82 54.91 -18.26
C ARG A 2 -60.73 54.72 -19.33
N ARG A 3 -60.09 53.52 -19.25
CA ARG A 3 -59.12 52.81 -20.14
C ARG A 3 -57.64 53.01 -19.79
N SER A 4 -56.93 52.00 -19.25
CA SER A 4 -56.55 50.65 -19.77
C SER A 4 -55.71 50.75 -21.04
N SER A 5 -54.39 50.50 -21.01
CA SER A 5 -53.69 49.21 -21.22
C SER A 5 -52.24 49.60 -21.63
N LYS A 6 -51.14 48.84 -21.54
CA LYS A 6 -50.84 47.40 -21.40
C LYS A 6 -49.33 47.28 -21.09
N LEU A 7 -48.97 46.12 -20.52
CA LEU A 7 -47.64 45.62 -20.20
C LEU A 7 -46.56 45.85 -21.28
N THR A 8 -45.32 46.08 -20.85
CA THR A 8 -44.15 45.43 -21.47
C THR A 8 -43.23 44.94 -20.37
N VAL A 9 -42.92 43.66 -20.45
CA VAL A 9 -42.28 42.81 -19.45
C VAL A 9 -40.98 42.29 -20.07
N HIS A 10 -39.97 42.08 -19.23
CA HIS A 10 -38.68 41.39 -19.47
C HIS A 10 -37.50 42.23 -19.96
N ALA A 11 -36.64 42.62 -19.02
CA ALA A 11 -35.19 42.66 -19.23
C ALA A 11 -34.48 42.54 -17.88
N SER A 12 -33.39 41.77 -17.84
CA SER A 12 -32.49 41.53 -16.68
C SER A 12 -32.70 40.23 -15.91
N TYR A 13 -32.84 39.12 -16.63
CA TYR A 13 -32.41 37.79 -16.18
C TYR A 13 -31.14 37.40 -16.96
N ILE A 14 -30.01 38.02 -16.64
CA ILE A 14 -28.67 37.53 -17.03
C ILE A 14 -27.73 37.78 -15.86
N LEU A 15 -27.82 36.92 -14.85
CA LEU A 15 -26.77 36.71 -13.84
C LEU A 15 -26.85 35.24 -13.38
N LEU A 16 -26.77 34.35 -14.36
CA LEU A 16 -26.71 32.91 -14.18
C LEU A 16 -25.70 32.39 -15.21
N THR A 17 -24.42 32.25 -14.81
CA THR A 17 -23.40 31.32 -15.36
C THR A 17 -21.94 31.68 -14.97
N THR A 18 -21.60 31.80 -13.68
CA THR A 18 -20.18 31.84 -13.26
C THR A 18 -19.93 31.11 -11.95
N LEU A 19 -20.42 29.87 -11.82
CA LEU A 19 -20.02 28.96 -10.73
C LEU A 19 -20.16 27.48 -11.13
N ILE A 20 -19.70 27.14 -12.34
CA ILE A 20 -19.49 25.75 -12.79
C ILE A 20 -18.07 25.66 -13.39
N VAL A 21 -17.04 25.93 -12.59
CA VAL A 21 -15.65 25.52 -12.86
C VAL A 21 -14.92 25.31 -11.53
N TYR A 22 -15.45 24.42 -10.69
CA TYR A 22 -14.60 23.66 -9.76
C TYR A 22 -14.74 22.17 -10.12
N SER A 23 -14.63 21.92 -11.42
CA SER A 23 -14.36 20.60 -11.97
C SER A 23 -12.95 20.18 -11.55
N SER A 24 -12.90 19.23 -10.63
CA SER A 24 -12.13 18.00 -10.86
C SER A 24 -10.64 18.18 -11.17
N PHE A 25 -9.87 18.71 -10.22
CA PHE A 25 -8.46 18.33 -10.07
C PHE A 25 -8.31 17.38 -8.88
N VAL A 26 -9.10 16.31 -8.84
CA VAL A 26 -8.55 15.07 -8.29
C VAL A 26 -7.60 14.60 -9.38
N GLY A 27 -6.36 15.08 -9.31
CA GLY A 27 -5.28 14.50 -10.08
C GLY A 27 -5.34 13.01 -9.80
N CYS A 28 -5.71 12.23 -10.81
CA CYS A 28 -5.54 10.79 -10.77
C CYS A 28 -4.03 10.58 -10.77
N GLU A 29 -3.43 10.70 -9.58
CA GLU A 29 -2.02 10.43 -9.37
C GLU A 29 -1.86 8.97 -9.74
N LYS A 30 -1.26 8.77 -10.91
CA LYS A 30 -1.12 7.48 -11.57
C LYS A 30 -0.60 6.50 -10.53
N SER A 31 -1.42 5.55 -10.08
CA SER A 31 -1.01 4.49 -9.16
C SER A 31 0.15 3.73 -9.80
N VAL A 32 1.39 4.11 -9.46
CA VAL A 32 2.60 3.67 -10.18
C VAL A 32 2.86 2.18 -9.93
N TRP A 33 2.36 1.63 -8.82
CA TRP A 33 2.72 0.30 -8.33
C TRP A 33 1.56 -0.67 -8.48
N LYS A 34 1.77 -1.73 -9.27
CA LYS A 34 0.78 -2.81 -9.41
C LYS A 34 0.55 -3.44 -8.03
N ASN A 35 -0.72 -3.65 -7.66
CA ASN A 35 -1.12 -4.26 -6.39
C ASN A 35 -0.60 -3.54 -5.13
N SER A 36 -0.26 -2.25 -5.23
CA SER A 36 -0.05 -1.44 -4.03
C SER A 36 -1.37 -1.18 -3.30
N LEU A 37 -1.29 -0.81 -2.03
CA LEU A 37 -2.43 -0.57 -1.16
C LEU A 37 -2.42 0.86 -0.63
N ASP A 38 -3.56 1.35 -0.15
CA ASP A 38 -3.77 2.73 0.31
C ASP A 38 -3.36 2.96 1.77
N SER A 39 -3.20 1.89 2.54
CA SER A 39 -2.81 2.01 3.96
C SER A 39 -2.07 0.76 4.46
N PRO A 40 -1.35 0.88 5.59
CA PRO A 40 -0.83 -0.28 6.31
C PRO A 40 -1.94 -1.27 6.68
N ASP A 41 -3.10 -0.79 7.12
CA ASP A 41 -4.22 -1.66 7.52
C ASP A 41 -4.73 -2.51 6.36
N GLN A 42 -4.82 -1.95 5.15
CA GLN A 42 -5.17 -2.72 3.96
C GLN A 42 -4.14 -3.81 3.69
N LEU A 43 -2.85 -3.55 3.94
CA LEU A 43 -1.80 -4.57 3.81
C LEU A 43 -1.98 -5.68 4.86
N GLY A 44 -2.22 -5.31 6.12
CA GLY A 44 -2.49 -6.27 7.18
C GLY A 44 -3.72 -7.15 6.88
N LEU A 45 -4.82 -6.53 6.44
CA LEU A 45 -6.03 -7.23 5.99
C LEU A 45 -5.73 -8.21 4.86
N ALA A 46 -5.04 -7.76 3.80
CA ALA A 46 -4.75 -8.59 2.64
C ALA A 46 -3.81 -9.77 2.95
N VAL A 47 -2.82 -9.55 3.83
CA VAL A 47 -1.93 -10.63 4.31
C VAL A 47 -2.73 -11.69 5.08
N VAL A 48 -3.57 -11.26 6.04
CA VAL A 48 -4.36 -12.19 6.87
C VAL A 48 -5.37 -12.96 6.03
N ASP A 49 -6.00 -12.29 5.08
CA ASP A 49 -6.93 -12.89 4.13
C ASP A 49 -6.23 -13.96 3.26
N ALA A 50 -5.04 -13.66 2.73
CA ALA A 50 -4.24 -14.63 1.98
C ALA A 50 -3.79 -15.82 2.85
N LEU A 51 -3.38 -15.59 4.11
CA LEU A 51 -3.06 -16.67 5.05
C LEU A 51 -4.28 -17.57 5.29
N ASN A 52 -5.44 -16.99 5.57
CA ASN A 52 -6.66 -17.77 5.81
C ASN A 52 -7.04 -18.62 4.60
N ARG A 53 -6.85 -18.10 3.37
CA ARG A 53 -7.08 -18.86 2.13
C ARG A 53 -5.96 -19.82 1.73
N LYS A 54 -4.84 -19.84 2.48
CA LYS A 54 -3.60 -20.55 2.09
C LYS A 54 -3.11 -20.14 0.69
N ASP A 55 -3.32 -18.88 0.33
CA ASP A 55 -3.07 -18.34 -1.00
C ASP A 55 -1.65 -17.75 -1.08
N ILE A 56 -0.69 -18.61 -1.39
CA ILE A 56 0.73 -18.22 -1.49
C ILE A 56 0.98 -17.24 -2.63
N GLU A 57 0.22 -17.34 -3.71
CA GLU A 57 0.36 -16.42 -4.85
C GLU A 57 -0.11 -15.02 -4.47
N GLN A 58 -1.17 -14.92 -3.67
CA GLN A 58 -1.61 -13.62 -3.16
C GLN A 58 -0.58 -13.01 -2.21
N LEU A 59 0.03 -13.80 -1.32
CA LEU A 59 1.13 -13.31 -0.48
C LEU A 59 2.30 -12.80 -1.33
N ASP A 60 2.62 -13.48 -2.44
CA ASP A 60 3.65 -13.08 -3.37
C ASP A 60 3.30 -11.80 -4.14
N ARG A 61 2.04 -11.60 -4.52
CA ARG A 61 1.58 -10.38 -5.21
C ARG A 61 1.59 -9.13 -4.33
N LEU A 62 1.48 -9.29 -3.00
CA LEU A 62 1.46 -8.18 -2.03
C LEU A 62 2.84 -7.55 -1.80
N ARG A 63 3.91 -8.25 -2.19
CA ARG A 63 5.27 -7.73 -2.04
C ARG A 63 5.76 -6.99 -3.29
N VAL A 64 6.83 -6.24 -3.11
CA VAL A 64 7.62 -5.68 -4.21
C VAL A 64 8.08 -6.78 -5.16
N GLN A 65 7.95 -6.50 -6.45
CA GLN A 65 8.32 -7.40 -7.54
C GLN A 65 9.73 -7.08 -8.03
N ARG A 66 10.31 -7.98 -8.82
CA ARG A 66 11.73 -7.91 -9.20
C ARG A 66 12.08 -6.61 -9.90
N GLU A 67 11.29 -6.23 -10.90
CA GLU A 67 11.48 -5.03 -11.69
C GLU A 67 11.41 -3.80 -10.78
N GLU A 68 10.41 -3.76 -9.90
CA GLU A 68 10.22 -2.67 -8.95
C GLU A 68 11.41 -2.52 -7.98
N TYR A 69 11.95 -3.66 -7.54
CA TYR A 69 13.09 -3.71 -6.66
C TYR A 69 14.36 -3.21 -7.36
N LEU A 70 14.65 -3.71 -8.56
CA LEU A 70 15.88 -3.39 -9.28
C LEU A 70 15.88 -1.96 -9.83
N ASP A 71 14.72 -1.47 -10.27
CA ASP A 71 14.62 -0.16 -10.92
C ASP A 71 14.64 1.00 -9.92
N TRP A 72 14.04 0.82 -8.73
CA TRP A 72 13.78 1.94 -7.82
C TRP A 72 14.31 1.76 -6.40
N ILE A 73 14.24 0.54 -5.87
CA ILE A 73 14.58 0.30 -4.46
C ILE A 73 16.08 0.09 -4.31
N TRP A 74 16.65 -0.84 -5.07
CA TRP A 74 18.06 -1.22 -4.97
C TRP A 74 19.02 -0.04 -5.23
N PRO A 75 18.84 0.81 -6.25
CA PRO A 75 19.73 1.94 -6.50
C PRO A 75 19.77 2.98 -5.36
N ALA A 76 18.73 3.01 -4.52
CA ALA A 76 18.68 3.91 -3.36
C ALA A 76 19.44 3.37 -2.14
N PHE A 77 19.73 2.06 -2.09
CA PHE A 77 20.43 1.45 -0.95
C PHE A 77 21.94 1.70 -0.98
N PRO A 78 22.59 2.03 0.16
CA PRO A 78 24.04 2.24 0.21
C PRO A 78 24.86 1.05 -0.31
N ALA A 79 24.34 -0.18 -0.18
CA ALA A 79 25.01 -1.39 -0.65
C ALA A 79 25.14 -1.46 -2.19
N SER A 80 24.26 -0.78 -2.94
CA SER A 80 24.33 -0.74 -4.41
C SER A 80 25.34 0.28 -4.95
N ARG A 81 25.85 1.16 -4.09
CA ARG A 81 26.72 2.28 -4.45
C ARG A 81 28.19 1.99 -4.08
N PRO A 82 29.15 2.73 -4.64
CA PRO A 82 30.54 2.64 -4.22
C PRO A 82 30.73 2.87 -2.71
N PRO A 83 31.68 2.18 -2.06
CA PRO A 83 32.61 1.23 -2.65
C PRO A 83 32.04 -0.20 -2.82
N ASN A 84 30.86 -0.48 -2.27
CA ASN A 84 30.32 -1.85 -2.16
C ASN A 84 29.90 -2.43 -3.52
N ASN A 85 29.17 -1.66 -4.34
CA ASN A 85 28.72 -2.05 -5.68
C ASN A 85 28.11 -3.47 -5.75
N PHE A 86 27.31 -3.86 -4.75
CA PHE A 86 26.72 -5.20 -4.75
C PHE A 86 25.78 -5.37 -5.95
N PRO A 87 25.83 -6.51 -6.66
CA PRO A 87 24.95 -6.75 -7.80
C PRO A 87 23.47 -6.81 -7.38
N GLY A 88 22.62 -6.05 -8.07
CA GLY A 88 21.18 -6.00 -7.76
C GLY A 88 20.49 -7.36 -7.89
N ASP A 89 20.87 -8.15 -8.89
CA ASP A 89 20.33 -9.51 -9.07
C ASP A 89 20.63 -10.44 -7.91
N PHE A 90 21.82 -10.30 -7.32
CA PHE A 90 22.19 -11.07 -6.13
C PHE A 90 21.37 -10.62 -4.92
N ALA A 91 21.22 -9.31 -4.72
CA ALA A 91 20.40 -8.75 -3.66
C ALA A 91 18.93 -9.19 -3.77
N TRP A 92 18.35 -9.11 -4.98
CA TRP A 92 17.00 -9.60 -5.26
C TRP A 92 16.87 -11.10 -5.01
N SER A 93 17.80 -11.92 -5.51
CA SER A 93 17.76 -13.38 -5.34
C SER A 93 17.75 -13.76 -3.85
N ASN A 94 18.57 -13.09 -3.04
CA ASN A 94 18.59 -13.30 -1.59
C ASN A 94 17.28 -12.86 -0.92
N LEU A 95 16.76 -11.68 -1.24
CA LEU A 95 15.47 -11.20 -0.73
C LEU A 95 14.34 -12.16 -1.09
N ASN A 96 14.24 -12.52 -2.37
CA ASN A 96 13.22 -13.41 -2.91
C ASN A 96 13.26 -14.80 -2.26
N LYS A 97 14.47 -15.35 -2.06
CA LYS A 97 14.64 -16.63 -1.36
C LYS A 97 14.12 -16.56 0.08
N LYS A 98 14.47 -15.51 0.83
CA LYS A 98 13.97 -15.31 2.21
C LYS A 98 12.45 -15.19 2.24
N CYS A 99 11.87 -14.36 1.37
CA CYS A 99 10.42 -14.20 1.26
C CYS A 99 9.72 -15.53 0.96
N ASN A 100 10.25 -16.32 0.02
CA ASN A 100 9.66 -17.63 -0.32
C ASN A 100 9.71 -18.62 0.86
N THR A 101 10.78 -18.60 1.65
CA THR A 101 10.87 -19.39 2.88
C THR A 101 9.85 -18.91 3.91
N GLY A 102 9.80 -17.61 4.18
CA GLY A 102 8.87 -16.99 5.13
C GLY A 102 7.40 -17.25 4.76
N MET A 103 7.00 -17.03 3.50
CA MET A 103 5.63 -17.29 3.06
C MET A 103 5.19 -18.73 3.29
N LYS A 104 6.04 -19.71 2.94
CA LYS A 104 5.76 -21.13 3.17
C LYS A 104 5.63 -21.46 4.65
N LYS A 105 6.56 -20.94 5.47
CA LYS A 105 6.53 -21.07 6.93
C LYS A 105 5.21 -20.54 7.50
N TRP A 106 4.83 -19.31 7.16
CA TRP A 106 3.64 -18.69 7.74
C TRP A 106 2.33 -19.31 7.25
N ILE A 107 2.26 -19.77 5.99
CA ILE A 107 1.14 -20.61 5.53
C ILE A 107 1.06 -21.91 6.32
N ALA A 108 2.19 -22.59 6.57
CA ALA A 108 2.18 -23.82 7.35
C ALA A 108 1.70 -23.60 8.80
N HIS A 109 2.06 -22.48 9.42
CA HIS A 109 1.68 -22.17 10.80
C HIS A 109 0.26 -21.61 10.95
N PHE A 110 -0.17 -20.74 10.04
CA PHE A 110 -1.39 -19.93 10.19
C PHE A 110 -2.43 -20.14 9.09
N GLY A 111 -2.10 -20.96 8.10
CA GLY A 111 -2.96 -21.22 6.95
C GLY A 111 -4.28 -21.87 7.34
N GLY A 112 -5.41 -21.24 6.99
CA GLY A 112 -6.75 -21.78 7.27
C GLY A 112 -7.21 -21.68 8.73
N VAL A 113 -6.52 -20.90 9.57
CA VAL A 113 -6.81 -20.80 11.02
C VAL A 113 -7.93 -19.77 11.32
N ASN A 114 -8.53 -19.15 10.29
CA ASN A 114 -9.59 -18.14 10.40
C ASN A 114 -9.22 -16.98 11.34
N LEU A 115 -8.02 -16.42 11.11
CA LEU A 115 -7.51 -15.27 11.83
C LEU A 115 -8.25 -14.01 11.41
N LYS A 116 -8.49 -13.11 12.36
CA LYS A 116 -9.00 -11.76 12.12
C LYS A 116 -7.87 -10.76 12.30
N PHE A 117 -7.68 -9.88 11.32
CA PHE A 117 -6.79 -8.73 11.45
C PHE A 117 -7.35 -7.74 12.48
N VAL A 118 -6.49 -7.23 13.36
CA VAL A 118 -6.86 -6.20 14.35
C VAL A 118 -6.11 -4.90 14.07
N ASP A 119 -4.78 -4.96 13.94
CA ASP A 119 -3.93 -3.78 13.81
C ASP A 119 -2.55 -4.13 13.20
N ILE A 120 -1.88 -3.12 12.65
CA ILE A 120 -0.48 -3.17 12.22
C ILE A 120 0.28 -1.96 12.77
N ARG A 121 1.42 -2.22 13.42
CA ARG A 121 2.32 -1.18 13.93
C ARG A 121 3.76 -1.39 13.49
N PHE A 122 4.55 -0.33 13.61
CA PHE A 122 5.95 -0.27 13.22
C PHE A 122 6.81 0.14 14.42
N ASP A 123 7.59 -0.80 14.94
CA ASP A 123 8.31 -0.65 16.21
C ASP A 123 9.73 -0.12 16.05
N ARG A 124 10.10 0.28 14.83
CA ARG A 124 11.40 0.88 14.54
C ARG A 124 11.22 2.20 13.80
N PRO A 125 12.17 3.13 13.94
CA PRO A 125 12.15 4.37 13.16
C PRO A 125 12.02 4.06 11.67
N GLU A 126 11.24 4.87 10.98
CA GLU A 126 11.21 4.85 9.53
C GLU A 126 12.56 5.26 8.96
N GLU A 127 12.96 4.62 7.86
CA GLU A 127 14.17 4.98 7.11
C GLU A 127 13.74 5.67 5.82
N THR A 128 14.25 6.88 5.58
CA THR A 128 13.98 7.63 4.35
C THR A 128 15.08 7.38 3.34
N TYR A 129 14.67 6.99 2.13
CA TYR A 129 15.53 6.82 0.98
C TYR A 129 15.12 7.77 -0.14
N GLU A 130 15.97 7.88 -1.15
CA GLU A 130 15.64 8.62 -2.36
C GLU A 130 14.39 8.03 -3.02
N GLY A 131 13.27 8.76 -2.91
CA GLY A 131 12.01 8.41 -3.56
C GLY A 131 11.11 7.41 -2.85
N PHE A 132 11.42 6.95 -1.62
CA PHE A 132 10.52 6.13 -0.80
C PHE A 132 10.88 6.16 0.69
N GLN A 133 9.95 5.74 1.54
CA GLN A 133 10.19 5.45 2.95
C GLN A 133 10.12 3.94 3.20
N LEU A 134 10.87 3.47 4.18
CA LEU A 134 10.88 2.08 4.62
C LEU A 134 10.41 2.02 6.08
N LEU A 135 9.22 1.46 6.29
CA LEU A 135 8.67 1.20 7.62
C LEU A 135 9.19 -0.13 8.13
N ARG A 136 9.63 -0.18 9.39
CA ARG A 136 10.38 -1.30 9.96
C ARG A 136 9.80 -1.77 11.28
N GLY A 137 10.19 -2.99 11.68
CA GLY A 137 9.71 -3.58 12.93
C GLY A 137 8.21 -3.85 12.86
N THR A 138 7.76 -4.42 11.75
CA THR A 138 6.34 -4.65 11.50
C THR A 138 5.78 -5.66 12.50
N VAL A 139 4.71 -5.28 13.20
CA VAL A 139 3.99 -6.14 14.14
C VAL A 139 2.52 -6.16 13.77
N LEU A 140 1.99 -7.35 13.48
CA LEU A 140 0.57 -7.57 13.26
C LEU A 140 -0.10 -8.01 14.55
N THR A 141 -1.17 -7.35 14.95
CA THR A 141 -2.08 -7.87 15.98
C THR A 141 -3.19 -8.64 15.29
N LEU A 142 -3.28 -9.94 15.56
CA LEU A 142 -4.30 -10.83 15.02
C LEU A 142 -5.17 -11.39 16.15
N GLN A 143 -6.39 -11.76 15.84
CA GLN A 143 -7.33 -12.40 16.76
C GLN A 143 -7.74 -13.78 16.20
N ASN A 144 -7.72 -14.82 17.03
CA ASN A 144 -8.22 -16.14 16.65
C ASN A 144 -9.74 -16.27 16.88
N VAL A 145 -10.31 -17.41 16.49
CA VAL A 145 -11.76 -17.69 16.64
C VAL A 145 -12.24 -17.72 18.10
N ALA A 146 -11.34 -17.97 19.06
CA ALA A 146 -11.64 -17.91 20.49
C ALA A 146 -11.62 -16.47 21.04
N GLY A 147 -11.29 -15.48 20.20
CA GLY A 147 -11.20 -14.08 20.59
C GLY A 147 -9.84 -13.68 21.19
N GLU A 148 -8.88 -14.60 21.28
CA GLU A 148 -7.55 -14.31 21.80
C GLU A 148 -6.76 -13.47 20.80
N LYS A 149 -6.17 -12.36 21.27
CA LYS A 149 -5.28 -11.52 20.47
C LYS A 149 -3.83 -11.98 20.62
N ARG A 150 -3.07 -11.97 19.53
CA ARG A 150 -1.63 -12.25 19.50
C ARG A 150 -0.92 -11.28 18.57
N GLU A 151 0.25 -10.84 19.00
CA GLU A 151 1.16 -10.06 18.16
C GLU A 151 2.10 -11.00 17.40
N LEU A 152 2.24 -10.78 16.10
CA LEU A 152 3.07 -11.59 15.21
C LEU A 152 4.03 -10.71 14.40
N LYS A 153 5.29 -11.15 14.35
CA LYS A 153 6.37 -10.54 13.56
C LYS A 153 6.67 -11.41 12.34
N ILE A 154 5.71 -11.47 11.41
CA ILE A 154 5.81 -12.29 10.18
C ILE A 154 6.21 -11.47 8.95
N LEU A 155 6.10 -10.14 9.06
CA LEU A 155 6.43 -9.18 8.02
C LEU A 155 7.73 -8.47 8.41
N GLY A 156 8.64 -8.28 7.45
CA GLY A 156 9.89 -7.59 7.71
C GLY A 156 9.72 -6.08 7.66
N SER A 157 9.62 -5.54 6.45
CA SER A 157 9.45 -4.10 6.21
C SER A 157 8.42 -3.80 5.13
N VAL A 158 7.90 -2.58 5.16
CA VAL A 158 6.91 -2.06 4.21
C VAL A 158 7.52 -0.85 3.51
N VAL A 159 7.38 -0.79 2.18
CA VAL A 159 7.78 0.38 1.40
C VAL A 159 6.59 1.30 1.20
N VAL A 160 6.82 2.60 1.43
CA VAL A 160 5.86 3.66 1.17
C VAL A 160 6.39 4.54 0.05
N LYS A 161 5.61 4.69 -1.02
CA LYS A 161 5.92 5.60 -2.12
C LYS A 161 4.64 6.26 -2.62
N ASN A 162 4.63 7.59 -2.69
CA ASN A 162 3.47 8.37 -3.14
C ASN A 162 2.19 8.00 -2.40
N GLY A 163 2.27 7.82 -1.07
CA GLY A 163 1.14 7.39 -0.23
C GLY A 163 0.67 5.96 -0.46
N ARG A 164 1.37 5.15 -1.26
CA ARG A 164 1.04 3.75 -1.56
C ARG A 164 1.98 2.80 -0.84
N TYR A 165 1.43 1.68 -0.39
CA TYR A 165 2.11 0.71 0.48
C TYR A 165 2.30 -0.62 -0.23
N LYS A 166 3.48 -1.21 -0.05
CA LYS A 166 3.79 -2.57 -0.52
C LYS A 166 4.74 -3.26 0.44
N LEU A 167 4.57 -4.56 0.62
CA LEU A 167 5.46 -5.33 1.48
C LEU A 167 6.85 -5.48 0.83
N MET A 168 7.92 -5.22 1.56
CA MET A 168 9.27 -5.55 1.08
C MET A 168 9.57 -7.03 1.28
N SER A 169 9.30 -7.54 2.49
CA SER A 169 9.78 -8.84 2.92
C SER A 169 8.87 -9.55 3.92
N TYR A 170 8.93 -10.88 3.92
CA TYR A 170 8.45 -11.74 5.00
C TYR A 170 9.64 -12.17 5.86
N GLU A 171 9.41 -12.35 7.17
CA GLU A 171 10.40 -12.94 8.08
C GLU A 171 10.49 -14.45 7.81
N ASP A 172 11.69 -15.01 7.70
CA ASP A 172 11.93 -16.46 7.51
C ASP A 172 12.09 -17.23 8.83
#